data_AF-A0A7V6SU83-F1
#
_entry.id   AF-A0A7V6SU83-F1
#
_cell.length_a   1.000
_cell.length_b   1.000
_cell.length_c   1.000
_cell.angle_alpha   90.00
_cell.angle_beta   90.00
_cell.angle_gamma   90.00
#
_symmetry.space_group_name_H-M   'P 1'
#
loop_
_entity.id
_entity.type
_entity.pdbx_description
1 polymer ?
#
loop_
_entity_poly.entity_id
_entity_poly.type
_entity_poly.pdbx_seq_one_letter_code
_entity_poly.pdbx_strand_id
1 'polypeptide(L)'
;MKHTDAQYIKNVRFNNSVSRLYTLILFLGSLRLAPLRFTRTGLLLFGWSALFSLLHELYCRQLAAGKEPRWSLLLIPGIASFNIFVFLTGLWGLRKTRSTGSYYLSYAILVDLAAMAVTATNLFKPFVSDTFLLTMGVMMVLFFIHLALFLMHPHLIKKHAFTKALLILLALSSFTGNILAALSAWSFYKDAQRGAARSRRTDVREKLQRNQAALLGLFFIVLLLVLALTSPYGFSYRFAINNDYANMLQKPSLRYPFGTDNVGRDILSRIVFGTRISLLVGLLATLLPFVIGGILGAISGYFGRRTDNLIMRALDVLYAIPGMLLAIAIVASFGASTQNLIIALSLGAIPSYARTMRASVMQVANYEYIQAASALGQSPLLIIVKHVLPNSMAPMIVRSTLTIGTAVISTSSLSFLGLGVASHIPEWGNILRNGSQYLETHSHLAIYSGLAIILLVLSFNFLGDGLRDAFDPKLS
;
A
#
# COMPACT_ATOMS: atom_id res chain seq x y z
N MET A 1 -31.20 6.58 11.88
CA MET A 1 -30.04 5.67 11.66
C MET A 1 -28.79 6.32 12.24
N LYS A 2 -27.95 5.57 12.98
CA LYS A 2 -26.66 6.11 13.42
C LYS A 2 -25.79 6.37 12.18
N HIS A 3 -25.01 7.45 12.16
CA HIS A 3 -24.12 7.81 11.04
C HIS A 3 -23.20 6.64 10.58
N THR A 4 -22.87 5.72 11.48
CA THR A 4 -22.09 4.50 11.21
C THR A 4 -22.79 3.50 10.29
N ASP A 5 -24.13 3.46 10.29
CA ASP A 5 -24.91 2.48 9.52
C ASP A 5 -25.05 2.91 8.05
N ALA A 6 -25.14 4.22 7.78
CA ALA A 6 -25.14 4.76 6.42
C ALA A 6 -23.80 4.53 5.71
N GLN A 7 -22.68 4.73 6.42
CA GLN A 7 -21.35 4.47 5.87
C GLN A 7 -21.13 2.99 5.56
N TYR A 8 -21.60 2.10 6.46
CA TYR A 8 -21.55 0.67 6.23
C TYR A 8 -22.28 0.25 4.95
N ILE A 9 -23.52 0.71 4.77
CA ILE A 9 -24.30 0.41 3.57
C ILE A 9 -23.60 0.92 2.31
N LYS A 10 -23.01 2.12 2.35
CA LYS A 10 -22.23 2.67 1.24
C LYS A 10 -21.04 1.76 0.89
N ASN A 11 -20.28 1.32 1.88
CA ASN A 11 -19.12 0.46 1.68
C ASN A 11 -19.53 -0.92 1.13
N VAL A 12 -20.61 -1.51 1.63
CA VAL A 12 -21.14 -2.80 1.15
C VAL A 12 -21.61 -2.70 -0.30
N ARG A 13 -22.31 -1.62 -0.68
CA ARG A 13 -22.70 -1.37 -2.07
C ARG A 13 -21.49 -1.23 -2.99
N PHE A 14 -20.46 -0.49 -2.56
CA PHE A 14 -19.21 -0.38 -3.29
C PHE A 14 -18.56 -1.76 -3.51
N ASN A 15 -18.41 -2.56 -2.45
CA ASN A 15 -17.86 -3.92 -2.54
C ASN A 15 -18.66 -4.81 -3.49
N ASN A 16 -20.00 -4.70 -3.49
CA ASN A 16 -20.86 -5.48 -4.39
C ASN A 16 -20.64 -5.12 -5.86
N SER A 17 -20.56 -3.81 -6.18
CA SER A 17 -20.28 -3.36 -7.55
C SER A 17 -18.93 -3.87 -8.06
N VAL A 18 -17.88 -3.73 -7.25
CA VAL A 18 -16.54 -4.19 -7.63
C VAL A 18 -16.45 -5.72 -7.71
N SER A 19 -17.13 -6.43 -6.80
CA SER A 19 -17.22 -7.89 -6.81
C SER A 19 -17.81 -8.44 -8.12
N ARG A 20 -18.84 -7.79 -8.66
CA ARG A 20 -19.43 -8.20 -9.96
C ARG A 20 -18.49 -7.96 -11.12
N LEU A 21 -17.79 -6.81 -11.12
CA LEU A 21 -16.77 -6.52 -12.12
C LEU A 21 -15.65 -7.58 -12.07
N TYR A 22 -15.20 -7.94 -10.87
CA TYR A 22 -14.22 -9.00 -10.67
C TYR A 22 -14.71 -10.37 -11.20
N THR A 23 -15.97 -10.73 -10.90
CA THR A 23 -16.58 -11.96 -11.42
C THR A 23 -16.67 -11.94 -12.95
N LEU A 24 -16.94 -10.79 -13.58
CA LEU A 24 -16.90 -10.64 -15.04
C LEU A 24 -15.47 -10.82 -15.58
N ILE A 25 -14.45 -10.29 -14.89
CA ILE A 25 -13.05 -10.50 -15.27
C ILE A 25 -12.69 -12.00 -15.21
N LEU A 26 -13.13 -12.73 -14.18
CA LEU A 26 -12.93 -14.19 -14.11
C LEU A 26 -13.63 -14.93 -15.24
N PHE A 27 -14.84 -14.50 -15.62
CA PHE A 27 -15.54 -15.05 -16.79
C PHE A 27 -14.72 -14.85 -18.06
N LEU A 28 -14.27 -13.62 -18.32
CA LEU A 28 -13.46 -13.31 -19.49
C LEU A 28 -12.12 -14.05 -19.48
N GLY A 29 -11.48 -14.17 -18.31
CA GLY A 29 -10.23 -14.92 -18.13
C GLY A 29 -10.39 -16.43 -18.28
N SER A 30 -11.61 -16.96 -18.18
CA SER A 30 -11.89 -18.37 -18.42
C SER A 30 -11.90 -18.74 -19.91
N LEU A 31 -12.06 -17.74 -20.80
CA LEU A 31 -12.12 -17.89 -22.26
C LEU A 31 -10.71 -18.01 -22.86
N ARG A 32 -10.52 -19.00 -23.73
CA ARG A 32 -9.46 -19.02 -24.74
C ARG A 32 -10.10 -18.77 -26.10
N LEU A 33 -9.56 -17.83 -26.88
CA LEU A 33 -10.19 -17.38 -28.13
C LEU A 33 -9.81 -18.24 -29.36
N ALA A 34 -8.70 -18.97 -29.30
CA ALA A 34 -8.20 -19.75 -30.44
C ALA A 34 -7.67 -21.13 -29.99
N PRO A 35 -8.46 -22.22 -30.10
CA PRO A 35 -9.90 -22.26 -30.40
C PRO A 35 -10.76 -21.73 -29.25
N LEU A 36 -12.00 -21.28 -29.54
CA LEU A 36 -12.95 -20.83 -28.52
C LEU A 36 -13.26 -21.97 -27.53
N ARG A 37 -12.61 -21.95 -26.37
CA ARG A 37 -12.76 -22.99 -25.33
C ARG A 37 -12.70 -22.36 -23.96
N PHE A 38 -13.47 -22.91 -23.04
CA PHE A 38 -13.38 -22.58 -21.63
C PHE A 38 -12.36 -23.44 -20.93
N THR A 39 -11.57 -22.83 -20.05
CA THR A 39 -10.71 -23.57 -19.13
C THR A 39 -11.55 -24.11 -17.96
N ARG A 40 -11.38 -25.40 -17.62
CA ARG A 40 -12.12 -26.01 -16.49
C ARG A 40 -11.89 -25.26 -15.19
N THR A 41 -10.64 -24.92 -14.90
CA THR A 41 -10.24 -24.15 -13.71
C THR A 41 -10.85 -22.75 -13.72
N GLY A 42 -10.83 -22.05 -14.85
CA GLY A 42 -11.43 -20.73 -15.00
C GLY A 42 -12.94 -20.75 -14.77
N LEU A 43 -13.65 -21.74 -15.32
CA LEU A 43 -15.09 -21.91 -15.11
C LEU A 43 -15.44 -22.22 -13.64
N LEU A 44 -14.65 -23.05 -12.97
CA LEU A 44 -14.86 -23.34 -11.54
C LEU A 44 -14.67 -22.09 -10.67
N LEU A 45 -13.62 -21.30 -10.93
CA LEU A 45 -13.38 -20.04 -10.22
C LEU A 45 -14.48 -19.01 -10.51
N PHE A 46 -14.89 -18.89 -11.76
CA PHE A 46 -16.00 -18.03 -12.16
C PHE A 46 -17.30 -18.46 -11.48
N GLY A 47 -17.67 -19.74 -11.55
CA GLY A 47 -18.91 -20.27 -10.97
C GLY A 47 -18.95 -20.04 -9.45
N TRP A 48 -17.84 -20.28 -8.76
CA TRP A 48 -17.71 -19.95 -7.34
C TRP A 48 -17.89 -18.45 -7.10
N SER A 49 -17.13 -17.60 -7.80
CA SER A 49 -17.23 -16.15 -7.63
C SER A 49 -18.64 -15.62 -7.94
N ALA A 50 -19.30 -16.16 -8.97
CA ALA A 50 -20.66 -15.79 -9.36
C ALA A 50 -21.68 -16.15 -8.28
N LEU A 51 -21.61 -17.35 -7.71
CA LEU A 51 -22.47 -17.76 -6.59
C LEU A 51 -22.35 -16.77 -5.41
N PHE A 52 -21.12 -16.45 -5.00
CA PHE A 52 -20.89 -15.56 -3.88
C PHE A 52 -21.19 -14.09 -4.19
N SER A 53 -21.01 -13.63 -5.44
CA SER A 53 -21.49 -12.31 -5.88
C SER A 53 -23.02 -12.22 -5.87
N LEU A 54 -23.75 -13.29 -6.21
CA LEU A 54 -25.21 -13.34 -6.11
C LEU A 54 -25.67 -13.32 -4.65
N LEU A 55 -25.03 -14.10 -3.76
CA LEU A 55 -25.31 -14.05 -2.32
C LEU A 55 -25.05 -12.65 -1.74
N HIS A 56 -23.96 -12.00 -2.17
CA HIS A 56 -23.63 -10.63 -1.77
C HIS A 56 -24.68 -9.63 -2.27
N GLU A 57 -25.24 -9.82 -3.45
CA GLU A 57 -26.34 -8.98 -3.95
C GLU A 57 -27.61 -9.15 -3.12
N LEU A 58 -27.99 -10.38 -2.77
CA LEU A 58 -29.13 -10.64 -1.89
C LEU A 58 -28.93 -9.99 -0.52
N TYR A 59 -27.70 -10.04 0.00
CA TYR A 59 -27.31 -9.39 1.25
C TYR A 59 -27.49 -7.86 1.16
N CYS A 60 -27.03 -7.25 0.07
CA CYS A 60 -27.19 -5.82 -0.20
C CYS A 60 -28.67 -5.41 -0.28
N ARG A 61 -29.52 -6.20 -0.95
CA ARG A 61 -30.96 -5.93 -1.07
C ARG A 61 -31.66 -5.96 0.28
N GLN A 62 -31.33 -6.93 1.14
CA GLN A 62 -31.92 -6.99 2.48
C GLN A 62 -31.50 -5.81 3.35
N LEU A 63 -30.23 -5.40 3.28
CA LEU A 63 -29.74 -4.18 3.94
C LEU A 63 -30.44 -2.92 3.45
N ALA A 64 -30.69 -2.81 2.13
CA ALA A 64 -31.43 -1.70 1.56
C ALA A 64 -32.90 -1.67 2.04
N ALA A 65 -33.49 -2.84 2.30
CA ALA A 65 -34.82 -2.99 2.89
C ALA A 65 -34.86 -2.78 4.42
N GLY A 66 -33.76 -2.31 5.03
CA GLY A 66 -33.66 -2.07 6.48
C GLY A 66 -33.53 -3.33 7.34
N LYS A 67 -33.36 -4.51 6.74
CA LYS A 67 -33.11 -5.77 7.45
C LYS A 67 -31.61 -5.95 7.66
N GLU A 68 -31.18 -6.38 8.85
CA GLU A 68 -29.78 -6.79 9.10
C GLU A 68 -29.67 -8.32 9.04
N PRO A 69 -29.17 -8.90 7.94
CA PRO A 69 -29.16 -10.35 7.76
C PRO A 69 -28.08 -10.97 8.66
N ARG A 70 -28.46 -11.95 9.48
CA ARG A 70 -27.53 -12.66 10.40
C ARG A 70 -26.64 -13.69 9.70
N TRP A 71 -26.86 -13.94 8.41
CA TRP A 71 -26.15 -14.94 7.62
C TRP A 71 -24.92 -14.39 6.87
N SER A 72 -24.36 -13.26 7.29
CA SER A 72 -23.13 -12.66 6.72
C SER A 72 -21.93 -13.63 6.67
N LEU A 73 -21.88 -14.62 7.58
CA LEU A 73 -20.91 -15.73 7.57
C LEU A 73 -20.88 -16.48 6.23
N LEU A 74 -22.02 -16.61 5.55
CA LEU A 74 -22.13 -17.30 4.27
C LEU A 74 -21.38 -16.57 3.14
N LEU A 75 -20.91 -15.34 3.35
CA LEU A 75 -20.12 -14.62 2.36
C LEU A 75 -18.62 -14.92 2.47
N ILE A 76 -18.14 -15.35 3.64
CA ILE A 76 -16.70 -15.56 3.92
C ILE A 76 -16.05 -16.56 2.94
N PRO A 77 -16.67 -17.71 2.60
CA PRO A 77 -16.06 -18.65 1.66
C PRO A 77 -15.86 -18.11 0.22
N GLY A 78 -16.42 -16.93 -0.10
CA GLY A 78 -16.14 -16.23 -1.35
C GLY A 78 -14.65 -15.88 -1.56
N ILE A 79 -13.84 -15.91 -0.48
CA ILE A 79 -12.39 -15.72 -0.57
C ILE A 79 -11.69 -16.82 -1.39
N ALA A 80 -12.29 -18.02 -1.53
CA ALA A 80 -11.67 -19.13 -2.27
C ALA A 80 -11.54 -18.85 -3.78
N SER A 81 -12.32 -17.92 -4.33
CA SER A 81 -12.13 -17.40 -5.69
C SER A 81 -11.36 -16.07 -5.72
N PHE A 82 -10.64 -15.73 -4.65
CA PHE A 82 -9.94 -14.45 -4.43
C PHE A 82 -10.85 -13.20 -4.45
N ASN A 83 -12.16 -13.37 -4.21
CA ASN A 83 -13.11 -12.25 -4.16
C ASN A 83 -13.05 -11.54 -2.80
N ILE A 84 -12.02 -10.72 -2.61
CA ILE A 84 -11.74 -10.02 -1.34
C ILE A 84 -12.90 -9.14 -0.86
N PHE A 85 -13.69 -8.60 -1.80
CA PHE A 85 -14.80 -7.70 -1.51
C PHE A 85 -15.97 -8.40 -0.83
N VAL A 86 -16.30 -9.62 -1.27
CA VAL A 86 -17.35 -10.43 -0.65
C VAL A 86 -16.90 -10.89 0.74
N PHE A 87 -15.64 -11.31 0.85
CA PHE A 87 -15.03 -11.70 2.13
C PHE A 87 -15.08 -10.57 3.17
N LEU A 88 -14.66 -9.35 2.80
CA LEU A 88 -14.70 -8.18 3.69
C LEU A 88 -16.13 -7.83 4.12
N THR A 89 -17.11 -7.87 3.20
CA THR A 89 -18.51 -7.68 3.57
C THR A 89 -18.98 -8.75 4.56
N GLY A 90 -18.59 -10.01 4.36
CA GLY A 90 -18.89 -11.10 5.30
C GLY A 90 -18.34 -10.83 6.71
N LEU A 91 -17.07 -10.44 6.82
CA LEU A 91 -16.46 -10.07 8.09
C LEU A 91 -17.15 -8.87 8.75
N TRP A 92 -17.44 -7.81 8.00
CA TRP A 92 -18.11 -6.62 8.57
C TRP A 92 -19.53 -6.93 9.04
N GLY A 93 -20.24 -7.81 8.33
CA GLY A 93 -21.58 -8.24 8.69
C GLY A 93 -21.64 -9.09 9.97
N LEU A 94 -20.52 -9.59 10.50
CA LEU A 94 -20.47 -10.28 11.79
C LEU A 94 -20.63 -9.32 12.99
N ARG A 95 -20.45 -8.02 12.77
CA ARG A 95 -20.36 -7.03 13.84
C ARG A 95 -21.65 -6.24 14.00
N LYS A 96 -22.22 -6.30 15.21
CA LYS A 96 -23.30 -5.40 15.64
C LYS A 96 -22.82 -3.97 15.90
N THR A 97 -21.59 -3.80 16.41
CA THR A 97 -20.97 -2.49 16.67
C THR A 97 -19.80 -2.27 15.71
N ARG A 98 -19.96 -1.32 14.78
CA ARG A 98 -18.99 -1.00 13.74
C ARG A 98 -18.09 0.14 14.23
N SER A 99 -16.79 -0.13 14.38
CA SER A 99 -15.77 0.85 14.82
C SER A 99 -14.65 0.95 13.78
N THR A 100 -13.93 2.07 13.76
CA THR A 100 -12.81 2.28 12.82
C THR A 100 -11.73 1.21 12.96
N GLY A 101 -11.39 0.83 14.19
CA GLY A 101 -10.43 -0.24 14.44
C GLY A 101 -10.88 -1.59 13.88
N SER A 102 -12.19 -1.89 13.88
CA SER A 102 -12.70 -3.13 13.30
C SER A 102 -12.56 -3.20 11.77
N TYR A 103 -12.62 -2.06 11.07
CA TYR A 103 -12.33 -2.01 9.65
C TYR A 103 -10.84 -2.29 9.39
N TYR A 104 -9.92 -1.60 10.06
CA TYR A 104 -8.48 -1.85 9.89
C TYR A 104 -8.10 -3.30 10.22
N LEU A 105 -8.67 -3.87 11.29
CA LEU A 105 -8.40 -5.26 11.65
C LEU A 105 -8.91 -6.27 10.61
N SER A 106 -10.07 -6.00 9.97
CA SER A 106 -10.55 -6.86 8.88
C SER A 106 -9.64 -6.85 7.66
N TYR A 107 -9.04 -5.71 7.32
CA TYR A 107 -8.02 -5.62 6.27
C TYR A 107 -6.70 -6.25 6.71
N ALA A 108 -6.31 -6.16 7.99
CA ALA A 108 -5.13 -6.83 8.52
C ALA A 108 -5.24 -8.36 8.37
N ILE A 109 -6.40 -8.95 8.71
CA ILE A 109 -6.70 -10.38 8.50
C ILE A 109 -6.59 -10.74 7.01
N LEU A 110 -7.11 -9.89 6.13
CA LEU A 110 -7.00 -10.10 4.68
C LEU A 110 -5.54 -10.08 4.20
N VAL A 111 -4.71 -9.17 4.74
CA VAL A 111 -3.27 -9.13 4.45
C VAL A 111 -2.60 -10.43 4.89
N ASP A 112 -2.88 -10.92 6.10
CA ASP A 112 -2.26 -12.17 6.58
C ASP A 112 -2.61 -13.35 5.67
N LEU A 113 -3.90 -13.48 5.30
CA LEU A 113 -4.35 -14.51 4.36
C LEU A 113 -3.67 -14.39 3.00
N ALA A 114 -3.62 -13.19 2.42
CA ALA A 114 -3.01 -12.97 1.11
C ALA A 114 -1.50 -13.24 1.13
N ALA A 115 -0.78 -12.78 2.16
CA ALA A 115 0.64 -13.01 2.31
C ALA A 115 0.97 -14.49 2.53
N MET A 116 0.18 -15.21 3.35
CA MET A 116 0.29 -16.65 3.51
C MET A 116 0.01 -17.40 2.20
N ALA A 117 -1.02 -17.00 1.46
CA ALA A 117 -1.36 -17.64 0.18
C ALA A 117 -0.23 -17.48 -0.86
N VAL A 118 0.35 -16.27 -0.97
CA VAL A 118 1.50 -16.02 -1.85
C VAL A 118 2.71 -16.84 -1.40
N THR A 119 2.99 -16.90 -0.10
CA THR A 119 4.14 -17.66 0.43
C THR A 119 3.95 -19.18 0.25
N ALA A 120 2.74 -19.69 0.44
CA ALA A 120 2.38 -21.10 0.29
C ALA A 120 2.58 -21.62 -1.15
N THR A 121 2.64 -20.75 -2.15
CA THR A 121 2.97 -21.17 -3.54
C THR A 121 4.33 -21.86 -3.63
N ASN A 122 5.26 -21.61 -2.70
CA ASN A 122 6.55 -22.28 -2.65
C ASN A 122 6.44 -23.77 -2.31
N LEU A 123 5.32 -24.25 -1.78
CA LEU A 123 5.11 -25.69 -1.49
C LEU A 123 5.14 -26.57 -2.74
N PHE A 124 4.90 -25.99 -3.92
CA PHE A 124 4.95 -26.71 -5.20
C PHE A 124 6.36 -26.71 -5.83
N LYS A 125 7.35 -26.09 -5.18
CA LYS A 125 8.74 -26.04 -5.66
C LYS A 125 9.56 -27.23 -5.14
N PRO A 126 10.68 -27.57 -5.79
CA PRO A 126 11.52 -28.71 -5.37
C PRO A 126 12.08 -28.60 -3.96
N PHE A 127 12.30 -27.37 -3.50
CA PHE A 127 12.77 -27.06 -2.17
C PHE A 127 12.23 -25.70 -1.74
N VAL A 128 12.17 -25.49 -0.43
CA VAL A 128 11.80 -24.22 0.22
C VAL A 128 13.01 -23.67 0.98
N SER A 129 12.94 -22.43 1.48
CA SER A 129 13.94 -21.90 2.40
C SER A 129 13.92 -22.67 3.73
N ASP A 130 15.06 -22.74 4.42
CA ASP A 130 15.16 -23.44 5.71
C ASP A 130 14.21 -22.85 6.77
N THR A 131 13.97 -21.54 6.69
CA THR A 131 13.05 -20.81 7.58
C THR A 131 11.59 -20.82 7.12
N PHE A 132 11.25 -21.52 6.04
CA PHE A 132 9.91 -21.48 5.43
C PHE A 132 8.81 -21.89 6.41
N LEU A 133 8.96 -23.05 7.03
CA LEU A 133 7.95 -23.60 7.97
C LEU A 133 7.78 -22.69 9.19
N LEU A 134 8.89 -22.16 9.73
CA LEU A 134 8.86 -21.20 10.83
C LEU A 134 8.09 -19.94 10.42
N THR A 135 8.36 -19.39 9.24
CA THR A 135 7.71 -18.18 8.72
C THR A 135 6.21 -18.41 8.55
N MET A 136 5.81 -19.51 7.91
CA MET A 136 4.40 -19.88 7.75
C MET A 136 3.71 -20.09 9.10
N GLY A 137 4.39 -20.74 10.07
CA GLY A 137 3.88 -20.92 11.42
C GLY A 137 3.63 -19.60 12.14
N VAL A 138 4.59 -18.66 12.09
CA VAL A 138 4.44 -17.32 12.67
C VAL A 138 3.29 -16.56 12.02
N MET A 139 3.20 -16.55 10.69
CA MET A 139 2.11 -15.89 9.97
C MET A 139 0.74 -16.49 10.32
N MET A 140 0.67 -17.81 10.47
CA MET A 140 -0.56 -18.50 10.85
C MET A 140 -0.98 -18.16 12.29
N VAL A 141 -0.04 -18.13 13.24
CA VAL A 141 -0.32 -17.71 14.62
C VAL A 141 -0.83 -16.27 14.66
N LEU A 142 -0.19 -15.36 13.92
CA LEU A 142 -0.62 -13.96 13.83
C LEU A 142 -2.00 -13.81 13.21
N PHE A 143 -2.31 -14.57 12.16
CA PHE A 143 -3.64 -14.61 11.57
C PHE A 143 -4.70 -15.03 12.60
N PHE A 144 -4.46 -16.13 13.34
CA PHE A 144 -5.41 -16.58 14.36
C PHE A 144 -5.55 -15.60 15.51
N ILE A 145 -4.46 -14.93 15.90
CA ILE A 145 -4.50 -13.81 16.85
C ILE A 145 -5.42 -12.71 16.31
N HIS A 146 -5.16 -12.19 15.11
CA HIS A 146 -5.97 -11.10 14.54
C HIS A 146 -7.44 -11.51 14.38
N LEU A 147 -7.71 -12.75 13.99
CA LEU A 147 -9.06 -13.30 13.90
C LEU A 147 -9.73 -13.40 15.28
N ALA A 148 -9.04 -13.92 16.29
CA ALA A 148 -9.57 -14.00 17.65
C ALA A 148 -9.89 -12.61 18.22
N LEU A 149 -8.99 -11.65 18.03
CA LEU A 149 -9.21 -10.24 18.38
C LEU A 149 -10.43 -9.66 17.65
N PHE A 150 -10.56 -9.98 16.37
CA PHE A 150 -11.69 -9.60 15.54
C PHE A 150 -12.99 -10.31 15.95
N LEU A 151 -12.97 -11.41 16.68
CA LEU A 151 -14.21 -12.00 17.21
C LEU A 151 -14.52 -11.44 18.60
N MET A 152 -13.51 -11.31 19.47
CA MET A 152 -13.69 -10.99 20.90
C MET A 152 -13.91 -9.50 21.25
N HIS A 153 -13.49 -8.54 20.40
CA HIS A 153 -13.48 -7.09 20.72
C HIS A 153 -14.68 -6.51 21.53
N PRO A 154 -15.96 -6.80 21.22
CA PRO A 154 -17.10 -6.22 21.95
C PRO A 154 -17.20 -6.69 23.41
N HIS A 155 -16.59 -7.82 23.77
CA HIS A 155 -16.58 -8.33 25.15
C HIS A 155 -15.38 -7.82 25.95
N LEU A 156 -14.29 -7.49 25.25
CA LEU A 156 -13.01 -7.11 25.84
C LEU A 156 -13.03 -5.68 26.41
N ILE A 157 -13.73 -4.74 25.76
CA ILE A 157 -13.81 -3.32 26.20
C ILE A 157 -14.28 -3.15 27.65
N LYS A 158 -15.01 -4.13 28.21
CA LYS A 158 -15.49 -4.07 29.60
C LYS A 158 -14.41 -4.37 30.67
N LYS A 159 -13.23 -4.89 30.29
CA LYS A 159 -12.12 -5.19 31.22
C LYS A 159 -10.87 -4.37 30.88
N HIS A 160 -10.57 -3.33 31.67
CA HIS A 160 -9.53 -2.34 31.38
C HIS A 160 -8.07 -2.87 31.39
N ALA A 161 -7.75 -3.90 32.18
CA ALA A 161 -6.38 -4.44 32.23
C ALA A 161 -6.09 -5.40 31.07
N PHE A 162 -7.04 -6.29 30.75
CA PHE A 162 -6.90 -7.28 29.68
C PHE A 162 -6.90 -6.64 28.28
N THR A 163 -7.55 -5.49 28.12
CA THR A 163 -7.54 -4.72 26.86
C THR A 163 -6.18 -4.09 26.54
N LYS A 164 -5.41 -3.60 27.52
CA LYS A 164 -4.09 -3.00 27.27
C LYS A 164 -3.07 -4.03 26.75
N ALA A 165 -2.98 -5.19 27.40
CA ALA A 165 -2.07 -6.27 26.97
C ALA A 165 -2.38 -6.73 25.54
N LEU A 166 -3.66 -6.81 25.21
CA LEU A 166 -4.14 -7.22 23.90
C LEU A 166 -3.84 -6.20 22.79
N LEU A 167 -3.94 -4.91 23.10
CA LEU A 167 -3.56 -3.83 22.19
C LEU A 167 -2.05 -3.77 21.97
N ILE A 168 -1.26 -4.05 23.00
CA ILE A 168 0.20 -4.20 22.87
C ILE A 168 0.51 -5.36 21.95
N LEU A 169 -0.11 -6.52 22.14
CA LEU A 169 0.09 -7.70 21.29
C LEU A 169 -0.29 -7.41 19.82
N LEU A 170 -1.38 -6.69 19.59
CA LEU A 170 -1.80 -6.25 18.25
C LEU A 170 -0.90 -5.17 17.64
N ALA A 171 -0.22 -4.36 18.46
CA ALA A 171 0.80 -3.43 17.97
C ALA A 171 2.12 -4.16 17.67
N LEU A 172 2.48 -5.17 18.48
CA LEU A 172 3.67 -6.00 18.28
C LEU A 172 3.55 -6.88 17.03
N SER A 173 2.34 -7.32 16.66
CA SER A 173 2.16 -8.09 15.42
C SER A 173 2.51 -7.29 14.16
N SER A 174 2.51 -5.95 14.22
CA SER A 174 2.95 -5.08 13.10
C SER A 174 4.44 -5.16 12.81
N PHE A 175 5.28 -5.76 13.66
CA PHE A 175 6.68 -6.02 13.33
C PHE A 175 6.86 -6.92 12.08
N THR A 176 5.83 -7.68 11.71
CA THR A 176 5.80 -8.44 10.44
C THR A 176 5.54 -7.58 9.20
N GLY A 177 5.31 -6.28 9.37
CA GLY A 177 4.94 -5.34 8.29
C GLY A 177 3.45 -5.03 8.23
N ASN A 178 2.59 -5.75 8.97
CA ASN A 178 1.15 -5.53 8.95
C ASN A 178 0.75 -4.30 9.79
N ILE A 179 1.03 -3.09 9.29
CA ILE A 179 0.78 -1.81 9.97
C ILE A 179 -0.72 -1.58 10.26
N LEU A 180 -1.62 -2.23 9.52
CA LEU A 180 -3.06 -2.18 9.78
C LEU A 180 -3.42 -2.73 11.17
N ALA A 181 -2.64 -3.69 11.70
CA ALA A 181 -2.79 -4.18 13.06
C ALA A 181 -2.50 -3.05 14.08
N ALA A 182 -1.37 -2.35 13.97
CA ALA A 182 -1.07 -1.18 14.81
C ALA A 182 -2.09 -0.05 14.65
N LEU A 183 -2.56 0.23 13.43
CA LEU A 183 -3.63 1.22 13.21
C LEU A 183 -4.93 0.83 13.91
N SER A 184 -5.29 -0.46 13.88
CA SER A 184 -6.45 -0.98 14.59
C SER A 184 -6.27 -0.89 16.11
N ALA A 185 -5.10 -1.24 16.64
CA ALA A 185 -4.77 -1.10 18.06
C ALA A 185 -4.86 0.37 18.52
N TRP A 186 -4.26 1.29 17.76
CA TRP A 186 -4.30 2.72 18.07
C TRP A 186 -5.73 3.30 17.93
N SER A 187 -6.57 2.75 17.05
CA SER A 187 -7.98 3.13 16.96
C SER A 187 -8.75 2.67 18.20
N PHE A 188 -8.63 1.41 18.59
CA PHE A 188 -9.30 0.87 19.76
C PHE A 188 -8.86 1.56 21.06
N TYR A 189 -7.57 1.88 21.20
CA TYR A 189 -7.05 2.66 22.31
C TYR A 189 -7.71 4.03 22.42
N LYS A 190 -7.80 4.75 21.29
CA LYS A 190 -8.40 6.09 21.25
C LYS A 190 -9.91 6.04 21.51
N ASP A 191 -10.60 5.03 20.98
CA ASP A 191 -12.02 4.81 21.24
C ASP A 191 -12.30 4.48 22.71
N ALA A 192 -11.40 3.74 23.37
CA ALA A 192 -11.50 3.44 24.81
C ALA A 192 -11.25 4.67 25.70
N GLN A 193 -10.36 5.58 25.29
CA GLN A 193 -10.07 6.81 26.03
C GLN A 193 -11.16 7.89 25.90
N ARG A 194 -11.91 7.92 24.80
CA ARG A 194 -12.81 9.03 24.47
C ARG A 194 -14.02 9.18 25.40
N GLY A 195 -14.39 8.18 26.21
CA GLY A 195 -15.55 8.27 27.11
C GLY A 195 -16.86 8.70 26.40
N ALA A 196 -17.93 8.98 27.15
CA ALA A 196 -19.22 9.42 26.58
C ALA A 196 -19.18 10.85 25.98
N ALA A 197 -18.12 11.62 26.23
CA ALA A 197 -17.94 12.97 25.70
C ALA A 197 -17.43 12.93 24.25
N ARG A 198 -18.36 12.78 23.30
CA ARG A 198 -18.10 12.94 21.86
C ARG A 198 -17.61 14.36 21.55
N SER A 199 -16.30 14.61 21.66
CA SER A 199 -15.69 15.78 21.03
C SER A 199 -15.89 15.69 19.52
N ARG A 200 -16.40 16.78 18.94
CA ARG A 200 -17.05 16.87 17.62
C ARG A 200 -16.07 16.90 16.43
N ARG A 201 -14.75 16.80 16.66
CA ARG A 201 -13.75 16.76 15.58
C ARG A 201 -13.55 15.33 15.07
N THR A 202 -14.02 15.09 13.85
CA THR A 202 -13.72 13.87 13.09
C THR A 202 -12.21 13.73 12.91
N ASP A 203 -11.67 12.60 13.36
CA ASP A 203 -10.24 12.32 13.25
C ASP A 203 -9.86 12.01 11.80
N VAL A 204 -8.62 12.29 11.38
CA VAL A 204 -8.08 11.96 10.05
C VAL A 204 -8.33 10.47 9.72
N ARG A 205 -8.20 9.60 10.73
CA ARG A 205 -8.48 8.16 10.63
C ARG A 205 -9.93 7.86 10.28
N GLU A 206 -10.86 8.57 10.94
CA GLU A 206 -12.29 8.40 10.73
C GLU A 206 -12.74 8.92 9.37
N LYS A 207 -12.00 9.88 8.81
CA LYS A 207 -12.19 10.34 7.43
C LYS A 207 -11.59 9.34 6.43
N LEU A 208 -10.40 8.82 6.68
CA LEU A 208 -9.73 7.86 5.79
C LEU A 208 -10.55 6.57 5.61
N GLN A 209 -11.17 6.03 6.67
CA GLN A 209 -12.05 4.86 6.56
C GLN A 209 -13.29 5.08 5.67
N ARG A 210 -13.67 6.35 5.43
CA ARG A 210 -14.83 6.65 4.59
C ARG A 210 -14.52 6.50 3.10
N ASN A 211 -13.23 6.55 2.75
CA ASN A 211 -12.74 6.40 1.39
C ASN A 211 -12.30 4.94 1.16
N GLN A 212 -13.14 4.17 0.45
CA GLN A 212 -12.87 2.75 0.15
C GLN A 212 -11.65 2.57 -0.77
N ALA A 213 -11.44 3.48 -1.72
CA ALA A 213 -10.28 3.42 -2.60
C ALA A 213 -8.98 3.57 -1.78
N ALA A 214 -8.96 4.50 -0.82
CA ALA A 214 -7.82 4.68 0.08
C ALA A 214 -7.55 3.45 0.95
N LEU A 215 -8.59 2.77 1.46
CA LEU A 215 -8.43 1.52 2.21
C LEU A 215 -7.91 0.37 1.34
N LEU A 216 -8.35 0.27 0.08
CA LEU A 216 -7.80 -0.70 -0.87
C LEU A 216 -6.34 -0.41 -1.19
N GLY A 217 -5.99 0.85 -1.44
CA GLY A 217 -4.60 1.25 -1.64
C GLY A 217 -3.73 0.94 -0.42
N LEU A 218 -4.23 1.24 0.78
CA LEU A 218 -3.54 0.88 2.03
C LEU A 218 -3.38 -0.63 2.19
N PHE A 219 -4.40 -1.43 1.86
CA PHE A 219 -4.32 -2.89 1.85
C PHE A 219 -3.18 -3.40 0.96
N PHE A 220 -3.10 -2.93 -0.29
CA PHE A 220 -2.07 -3.37 -1.23
C PHE A 220 -0.67 -2.90 -0.80
N ILE A 221 -0.51 -1.67 -0.31
CA ILE A 221 0.77 -1.17 0.21
C ILE A 221 1.25 -2.05 1.37
N VAL A 222 0.35 -2.37 2.32
CA VAL A 222 0.69 -3.18 3.50
C VAL A 222 0.96 -4.63 3.10
N LEU A 223 0.22 -5.19 2.14
CA LEU A 223 0.51 -6.51 1.58
C LEU A 223 1.92 -6.57 0.98
N LEU A 224 2.30 -5.58 0.16
CA LEU A 224 3.63 -5.50 -0.43
C LEU A 224 4.71 -5.30 0.63
N LEU A 225 4.45 -4.53 1.68
CA LEU A 225 5.37 -4.38 2.81
C LEU A 225 5.58 -5.70 3.57
N VAL A 226 4.50 -6.44 3.85
CA VAL A 226 4.59 -7.77 4.49
C VAL A 226 5.37 -8.74 3.60
N LEU A 227 5.09 -8.79 2.30
CA LEU A 227 5.84 -9.63 1.36
C LEU A 227 7.32 -9.23 1.30
N ALA A 228 7.62 -7.93 1.28
CA ALA A 228 9.00 -7.44 1.27
C ALA A 228 9.77 -7.89 2.51
N LEU A 229 9.19 -7.79 3.70
CA LEU A 229 9.83 -8.16 4.96
C LEU A 229 9.91 -9.69 5.17
N THR A 230 8.89 -10.43 4.76
CA THR A 230 8.84 -11.89 4.93
C THR A 230 9.55 -12.66 3.83
N SER A 231 9.78 -12.05 2.65
CA SER A 231 10.42 -12.72 1.50
C SER A 231 11.75 -13.42 1.78
N PRO A 232 12.71 -12.89 2.57
CA PRO A 232 13.97 -13.58 2.82
C PRO A 232 13.79 -14.90 3.58
N TYR A 233 12.69 -15.00 4.33
CA TYR A 233 12.42 -16.14 5.20
C TYR A 233 11.43 -17.12 4.56
N GLY A 234 10.46 -16.63 3.78
CA GLY A 234 9.44 -17.43 3.11
C GLY A 234 9.76 -17.83 1.67
N PHE A 235 10.76 -17.22 1.03
CA PHE A 235 11.19 -17.56 -0.34
C PHE A 235 12.68 -17.89 -0.36
N SER A 236 13.09 -18.86 -1.18
CA SER A 236 14.51 -19.09 -1.42
C SER A 236 15.02 -18.10 -2.47
N TYR A 237 16.02 -17.29 -2.08
CA TYR A 237 16.62 -16.30 -2.97
C TYR A 237 17.21 -16.90 -4.24
N ARG A 238 17.66 -18.16 -4.18
CA ARG A 238 18.23 -18.90 -5.30
C ARG A 238 17.31 -18.94 -6.53
N PHE A 239 16.00 -19.11 -6.33
CA PHE A 239 15.03 -19.13 -7.44
C PHE A 239 14.91 -17.79 -8.17
N ALA A 240 15.24 -16.68 -7.50
CA ALA A 240 15.14 -15.35 -8.09
C ALA A 240 16.40 -14.95 -8.88
N ILE A 241 17.57 -15.47 -8.50
CA ILE A 241 18.87 -14.99 -9.04
C ILE A 241 19.65 -16.04 -9.82
N ASN A 242 19.58 -17.33 -9.47
CA ASN A 242 20.40 -18.36 -10.11
C ASN A 242 19.81 -18.75 -11.45
N ASN A 243 20.67 -18.85 -12.47
CA ASN A 243 20.25 -19.33 -13.79
C ASN A 243 19.97 -20.84 -13.74
N ASP A 244 18.89 -21.26 -14.39
CA ASP A 244 18.48 -22.65 -14.55
C ASP A 244 18.07 -22.89 -16.01
N TYR A 245 19.07 -23.15 -16.86
CA TYR A 245 18.85 -23.30 -18.30
C TYR A 245 17.94 -24.49 -18.66
N ALA A 246 17.76 -25.47 -17.76
CA ALA A 246 16.85 -26.59 -18.00
C ALA A 246 15.38 -26.16 -17.93
N ASN A 247 15.06 -25.05 -17.25
CA ASN A 247 13.71 -24.57 -17.02
C ASN A 247 13.48 -23.19 -17.65
N MET A 248 14.05 -22.90 -18.83
CA MET A 248 13.83 -21.62 -19.53
C MET A 248 12.40 -21.49 -20.07
N LEU A 249 11.84 -20.27 -19.98
CA LEU A 249 10.57 -19.87 -20.62
C LEU A 249 9.39 -20.82 -20.32
N GLN A 250 9.34 -21.38 -19.12
CA GLN A 250 8.22 -22.21 -18.67
C GLN A 250 6.98 -21.35 -18.49
N LYS A 251 5.84 -21.86 -18.97
CA LYS A 251 4.53 -21.21 -18.80
C LYS A 251 4.07 -21.27 -17.33
N PRO A 252 3.12 -20.41 -16.93
CA PRO A 252 2.50 -20.45 -15.62
C PRO A 252 2.03 -21.86 -15.24
N SER A 253 2.49 -22.35 -14.09
CA SER A 253 2.19 -23.67 -13.54
C SER A 253 2.13 -23.60 -12.02
N LEU A 254 1.69 -24.66 -11.33
CA LEU A 254 1.69 -24.66 -9.86
C LEU A 254 3.10 -24.49 -9.28
N ARG A 255 4.12 -25.07 -9.94
CA ARG A 255 5.53 -24.98 -9.54
C ARG A 255 6.12 -23.59 -9.82
N TYR A 256 5.75 -22.98 -10.95
CA TYR A 256 6.15 -21.63 -11.36
C TYR A 256 4.89 -20.80 -11.65
N PRO A 257 4.23 -20.21 -10.63
CA PRO A 257 2.92 -19.56 -10.80
C PRO A 257 2.90 -18.46 -11.86
N PHE A 258 4.02 -17.75 -12.02
CA PHE A 258 4.18 -16.70 -13.04
C PHE A 258 5.10 -17.12 -14.19
N GLY A 259 5.46 -18.41 -14.29
CA GLY A 259 6.42 -18.92 -15.25
C GLY A 259 7.87 -18.61 -14.89
N THR A 260 8.77 -18.96 -15.80
CA THR A 260 10.21 -18.70 -15.68
C THR A 260 10.71 -17.81 -16.80
N ASP A 261 11.77 -17.05 -16.54
CA ASP A 261 12.33 -16.12 -17.52
C ASP A 261 13.26 -16.81 -18.55
N ASN A 262 13.91 -15.97 -19.37
CA ASN A 262 14.80 -16.38 -20.44
C ASN A 262 16.08 -17.10 -19.98
N VAL A 263 16.36 -17.15 -18.68
CA VAL A 263 17.46 -17.94 -18.10
C VAL A 263 16.96 -18.89 -17.00
N GLY A 264 15.64 -19.15 -16.98
CA GLY A 264 14.98 -20.12 -16.11
C GLY A 264 14.76 -19.70 -14.66
N ARG A 265 14.88 -18.41 -14.34
CA ARG A 265 14.60 -17.90 -12.99
C ARG A 265 13.09 -17.79 -12.77
N ASP A 266 12.62 -18.07 -11.55
CA ASP A 266 11.20 -18.00 -11.19
C ASP A 266 10.74 -16.54 -11.08
N ILE A 267 9.77 -16.15 -11.91
CA ILE A 267 9.29 -14.76 -11.97
C ILE A 267 8.55 -14.36 -10.70
N LEU A 268 7.79 -15.28 -10.08
CA LEU A 268 7.10 -14.96 -8.84
C LEU A 268 8.11 -14.60 -7.74
N SER A 269 9.15 -15.41 -7.55
CA SER A 269 10.23 -15.10 -6.61
C SER A 269 10.90 -13.77 -6.96
N ARG A 270 11.18 -13.51 -8.25
CA ARG A 270 11.76 -12.22 -8.68
C ARG A 270 10.85 -11.03 -8.36
N ILE A 271 9.54 -11.14 -8.53
CA ILE A 271 8.58 -10.06 -8.20
C ILE A 271 8.51 -9.85 -6.67
N VAL A 272 8.45 -10.93 -5.90
CA VAL A 272 8.38 -10.87 -4.42
C VAL A 272 9.65 -10.23 -3.85
N PHE A 273 10.84 -10.69 -4.27
CA PHE A 273 12.09 -10.05 -3.85
C PHE A 273 12.25 -8.63 -4.41
N GLY A 274 11.76 -8.38 -5.63
CA GLY A 274 11.78 -7.05 -6.24
C GLY A 274 10.92 -6.03 -5.52
N THR A 275 9.89 -6.48 -4.80
CA THR A 275 9.07 -5.61 -3.93
C THR A 275 9.94 -4.86 -2.92
N ARG A 276 11.01 -5.49 -2.39
CA ARG A 276 11.94 -4.85 -1.45
C ARG A 276 12.69 -3.69 -2.11
N ILE A 277 13.25 -3.92 -3.29
CA ILE A 277 14.06 -2.94 -4.02
C ILE A 277 13.17 -1.79 -4.48
N SER A 278 12.01 -2.09 -5.09
CA SER A 278 11.08 -1.07 -5.57
C SER A 278 10.50 -0.22 -4.44
N LEU A 279 10.12 -0.82 -3.30
CA LEU A 279 9.69 -0.05 -2.12
C LEU A 279 10.82 0.79 -1.53
N LEU A 280 12.03 0.24 -1.39
CA LEU A 280 13.18 0.97 -0.85
C LEU A 280 13.51 2.19 -1.71
N VAL A 281 13.61 2.00 -3.03
CA VAL A 281 13.91 3.11 -3.96
C VAL A 281 12.78 4.15 -3.93
N GLY A 282 11.53 3.72 -4.02
CA GLY A 282 10.38 4.63 -3.97
C GLY A 282 10.31 5.45 -2.67
N LEU A 283 10.58 4.81 -1.52
CA LEU A 283 10.58 5.47 -0.22
C LEU A 283 11.77 6.43 -0.06
N LEU A 284 12.99 5.99 -0.34
CA LEU A 284 14.18 6.84 -0.15
C LEU A 284 14.24 7.99 -1.15
N ALA A 285 13.85 7.77 -2.40
CA ALA A 285 13.73 8.81 -3.42
C ALA A 285 12.63 9.85 -3.11
N THR A 286 11.74 9.54 -2.16
CA THR A 286 10.72 10.47 -1.66
C THR A 286 11.16 11.13 -0.36
N LEU A 287 11.75 10.36 0.56
CA LEU A 287 12.13 10.81 1.89
C LEU A 287 13.26 11.85 1.86
N LEU A 288 14.26 11.65 1.00
CA LEU A 288 15.38 12.60 0.88
C LEU A 288 14.90 14.00 0.42
N PRO A 289 14.11 14.14 -0.67
CA PRO A 289 13.49 15.41 -1.04
C PRO A 289 12.54 15.96 0.01
N PHE A 290 11.79 15.09 0.69
CA PHE A 290 10.88 15.49 1.75
C PHE A 290 11.61 16.20 2.89
N VAL A 291 12.73 15.63 3.36
CA VAL A 291 13.52 16.20 4.44
C VAL A 291 14.30 17.43 3.95
N ILE A 292 15.11 17.29 2.90
CA ILE A 292 15.98 18.38 2.42
C ILE A 292 15.13 19.54 1.88
N GLY A 293 14.18 19.24 1.00
CA GLY A 293 13.26 20.22 0.47
C GLY A 293 12.37 20.82 1.56
N GLY A 294 11.87 20.02 2.50
CA GLY A 294 11.11 20.51 3.64
C GLY A 294 11.89 21.52 4.49
N ILE A 295 13.14 21.22 4.83
CA ILE A 295 14.00 22.15 5.58
C ILE A 295 14.27 23.43 4.79
N LEU A 296 14.68 23.31 3.52
CA LEU A 296 14.96 24.46 2.66
C LEU A 296 13.72 25.34 2.50
N GLY A 297 12.56 24.73 2.23
CA GLY A 297 11.28 25.43 2.08
C GLY A 297 10.80 26.10 3.36
N ALA A 298 11.01 25.48 4.52
CA ALA A 298 10.67 26.08 5.81
C ALA A 298 11.54 27.30 6.14
N ILE A 299 12.84 27.22 5.90
CA ILE A 299 13.76 28.37 6.06
C ILE A 299 13.38 29.49 5.08
N SER A 300 13.16 29.14 3.81
CA SER A 300 12.77 30.09 2.75
C SER A 300 11.47 30.82 3.09
N GLY A 301 10.45 30.07 3.51
CA GLY A 301 9.11 30.60 3.78
C GLY A 301 9.00 31.41 5.08
N TYR A 302 9.80 31.09 6.10
CA TYR A 302 9.73 31.77 7.40
C TYR A 302 10.56 33.06 7.44
N PHE A 303 11.81 33.03 6.97
CA PHE A 303 12.70 34.20 7.06
C PHE A 303 12.47 35.23 5.93
N GLY A 304 12.02 34.79 4.76
CA GLY A 304 11.66 35.66 3.64
C GLY A 304 12.81 36.50 3.04
N ARG A 305 12.48 37.29 2.02
CA ARG A 305 13.36 38.27 1.37
C ARG A 305 14.65 37.66 0.76
N ARG A 306 15.81 37.82 1.41
CA ARG A 306 17.12 37.47 0.84
C ARG A 306 17.41 35.98 0.87
N THR A 307 17.12 35.32 2.00
CA THR A 307 17.29 33.86 2.13
C THR A 307 16.36 33.14 1.17
N ASP A 308 15.14 33.65 1.05
CA ASP A 308 14.14 33.13 0.12
C ASP A 308 14.62 33.19 -1.33
N ASN A 309 15.07 34.37 -1.77
CA ASN A 309 15.55 34.54 -3.14
C ASN A 309 16.77 33.64 -3.42
N LEU A 310 17.74 33.55 -2.50
CA LEU A 310 18.93 32.72 -2.70
C LEU A 310 18.57 31.23 -2.84
N ILE A 311 17.76 30.70 -1.91
CA ILE A 311 17.36 29.29 -1.92
C ILE A 311 16.51 29.01 -3.17
N MET A 312 15.51 29.83 -3.47
CA MET A 312 14.64 29.60 -4.62
C MET A 312 15.39 29.70 -5.95
N ARG A 313 16.33 30.65 -6.11
CA ARG A 313 17.17 30.74 -7.32
C ARG A 313 18.07 29.51 -7.50
N ALA A 314 18.71 29.03 -6.43
CA ALA A 314 19.52 27.80 -6.51
C ALA A 314 18.66 26.58 -6.91
N LEU A 315 17.45 26.48 -6.37
CA LEU A 315 16.51 25.41 -6.70
C LEU A 315 15.91 25.54 -8.10
N ASP A 316 15.73 26.76 -8.61
CA ASP A 316 15.26 27.01 -9.98
C ASP A 316 16.30 26.56 -11.01
N VAL A 317 17.60 26.77 -10.74
CA VAL A 317 18.70 26.22 -11.58
C VAL A 317 18.62 24.70 -11.62
N LEU A 318 18.45 24.04 -10.47
CA LEU A 318 18.33 22.58 -10.40
C LEU A 318 17.06 22.08 -11.13
N TYR A 319 15.94 22.80 -11.00
CA TYR A 319 14.66 22.43 -11.60
C TYR A 319 14.59 22.71 -13.11
N ALA A 320 15.49 23.53 -13.65
CA ALA A 320 15.58 23.79 -15.09
C ALA A 320 15.96 22.52 -15.87
N ILE A 321 16.66 21.57 -15.24
CA ILE A 321 17.01 20.29 -15.83
C ILE A 321 15.84 19.30 -15.62
N PRO A 322 15.30 18.69 -16.68
CA PRO A 322 14.28 17.66 -16.53
C PRO A 322 14.76 16.51 -15.63
N GLY A 323 13.96 16.15 -14.61
CA GLY A 323 14.39 15.21 -13.57
C GLY A 323 14.86 13.85 -14.08
N MET A 324 14.24 13.32 -15.15
CA MET A 324 14.68 12.08 -15.81
C MET A 324 16.02 12.25 -16.53
N LEU A 325 16.26 13.40 -17.18
CA LEU A 325 17.54 13.67 -17.84
C LEU A 325 18.66 13.83 -16.81
N LEU A 326 18.39 14.52 -15.70
CA LEU A 326 19.33 14.62 -14.59
C LEU A 326 19.67 13.22 -14.05
N ALA A 327 18.66 12.37 -13.89
CA ALA A 327 18.88 11.02 -13.39
C ALA A 327 19.71 10.15 -14.35
N ILE A 328 19.42 10.22 -15.65
CA ILE A 328 20.21 9.55 -16.69
C ILE A 328 21.67 10.03 -16.68
N ALA A 329 21.89 11.34 -16.62
CA ALA A 329 23.24 11.93 -16.61
C ALA A 329 24.06 11.46 -15.39
N ILE A 330 23.46 11.43 -14.21
CA ILE A 330 24.12 10.97 -12.97
C ILE A 330 24.44 9.47 -13.08
N VAL A 331 23.47 8.63 -13.46
CA VAL A 331 23.72 7.18 -13.52
C VAL A 331 24.72 6.83 -14.63
N ALA A 332 24.69 7.51 -15.77
CA ALA A 332 25.68 7.32 -16.84
C ALA A 332 27.10 7.72 -16.39
N SER A 333 27.24 8.75 -15.55
CA SER A 333 28.54 9.24 -15.08
C SER A 333 29.12 8.42 -13.92
N PHE A 334 28.28 8.02 -12.96
CA PHE A 334 28.69 7.34 -11.73
C PHE A 334 28.48 5.82 -11.76
N GLY A 335 27.89 5.29 -12.84
CA GLY A 335 27.60 3.88 -13.02
C GLY A 335 26.24 3.43 -12.47
N ALA A 336 25.77 2.28 -12.97
CA ALA A 336 24.50 1.67 -12.61
C ALA A 336 24.54 1.09 -11.18
N SER A 337 23.91 1.77 -10.22
CA SER A 337 23.73 1.28 -8.86
C SER A 337 22.42 1.77 -8.26
N THR A 338 21.85 1.00 -7.32
CA THR A 338 20.63 1.40 -6.59
C THR A 338 20.83 2.70 -5.83
N GLN A 339 22.02 2.93 -5.28
CA GLN A 339 22.36 4.15 -4.55
C GLN A 339 22.41 5.37 -5.47
N ASN A 340 23.10 5.27 -6.62
CA ASN A 340 23.19 6.36 -7.59
C ASN A 340 21.81 6.72 -8.13
N LEU A 341 20.97 5.71 -8.38
CA LEU A 341 19.58 5.92 -8.81
C LEU A 341 18.73 6.66 -7.76
N ILE A 342 18.84 6.29 -6.48
CA ILE A 342 18.13 6.98 -5.40
C ILE A 342 18.58 8.44 -5.30
N ILE A 343 19.88 8.69 -5.32
CA ILE A 343 20.44 10.06 -5.24
C ILE A 343 19.97 10.89 -6.44
N ALA A 344 20.09 10.33 -7.64
CA ALA A 344 19.66 10.94 -8.89
C ALA A 344 18.18 11.38 -8.87
N LEU A 345 17.27 10.46 -8.53
CA LEU A 345 15.84 10.76 -8.46
C LEU A 345 15.51 11.74 -7.33
N SER A 346 16.22 11.65 -6.20
CA SER A 346 16.04 12.56 -5.08
C SER A 346 16.40 14.00 -5.46
N LEU A 347 17.56 14.22 -6.07
CA LEU A 347 18.02 15.56 -6.41
C LEU A 347 17.01 16.30 -7.30
N GLY A 348 16.46 15.62 -8.31
CA GLY A 348 15.44 16.22 -9.20
C GLY A 348 14.13 16.60 -8.49
N ALA A 349 13.80 15.97 -7.37
CA ALA A 349 12.57 16.22 -6.63
C ALA A 349 12.69 17.31 -5.55
N ILE A 350 13.90 17.63 -5.06
CA ILE A 350 14.13 18.61 -3.97
C ILE A 350 13.47 19.97 -4.23
N PRO A 351 13.64 20.63 -5.42
CA PRO A 351 13.04 21.95 -5.67
C PRO A 351 11.54 21.97 -5.48
N SER A 352 10.92 20.89 -5.93
CA SER A 352 9.50 20.66 -5.89
C SER A 352 9.00 20.59 -4.44
N TYR A 353 9.65 19.81 -3.58
CA TYR A 353 9.31 19.73 -2.16
C TYR A 353 9.51 21.05 -1.42
N ALA A 354 10.63 21.74 -1.69
CA ALA A 354 10.93 23.04 -1.09
C ALA A 354 9.88 24.09 -1.42
N ARG A 355 9.40 24.16 -2.66
CA ARG A 355 8.32 25.08 -3.04
C ARG A 355 7.01 24.76 -2.31
N THR A 356 6.66 23.48 -2.19
CA THR A 356 5.43 23.07 -1.47
C THR A 356 5.52 23.47 -0.01
N MET A 357 6.61 23.14 0.69
CA MET A 357 6.78 23.53 2.08
C MET A 357 6.78 25.06 2.24
N ARG A 358 7.52 25.78 1.39
CA ARG A 358 7.57 27.24 1.40
C ARG A 358 6.18 27.86 1.32
N ALA A 359 5.35 27.41 0.38
CA ALA A 359 3.99 27.94 0.22
C ALA A 359 3.13 27.72 1.49
N SER A 360 3.20 26.52 2.07
CA SER A 360 2.48 26.21 3.32
C SER A 360 3.01 27.00 4.51
N VAL A 361 4.32 27.20 4.59
CA VAL A 361 4.97 27.96 5.67
C VAL A 361 4.63 29.44 5.59
N MET A 362 4.64 30.04 4.40
CA MET A 362 4.20 31.42 4.20
C MET A 362 2.76 31.66 4.66
N GLN A 363 1.87 30.67 4.49
CA GLN A 363 0.50 30.76 4.99
C GLN A 363 0.46 30.65 6.52
N VAL A 364 1.11 29.62 7.08
CA VAL A 364 1.07 29.32 8.52
C VAL A 364 1.76 30.38 9.37
N ALA A 365 2.87 30.95 8.87
CA ALA A 365 3.64 31.98 9.56
C ALA A 365 2.82 33.25 9.86
N ASN A 366 1.74 33.49 9.12
CA ASN A 366 0.86 34.66 9.30
C ASN A 366 -0.24 34.44 10.35
N TYR A 367 -0.39 33.25 10.93
CA TYR A 367 -1.42 33.00 11.94
C TYR A 367 -1.17 33.70 13.27
N GLU A 368 -2.25 34.12 13.94
CA GLU A 368 -2.23 34.88 15.20
C GLU A 368 -1.41 34.20 16.30
N TYR A 369 -1.51 32.87 16.43
CA TYR A 369 -0.76 32.13 17.44
C TYR A 369 0.76 32.10 17.18
N ILE A 370 1.20 32.25 15.93
CA ILE A 370 2.62 32.39 15.59
C ILE A 370 3.11 33.78 15.97
N GLN A 371 2.31 34.81 15.67
CA GLN A 371 2.63 36.19 16.04
C GLN A 371 2.71 36.35 17.56
N ALA A 372 1.78 35.74 18.30
CA ALA A 372 1.80 35.71 19.76
C ALA A 372 3.06 35.01 20.32
N ALA A 373 3.44 33.86 19.75
CA ALA A 373 4.67 33.16 20.16
C ALA A 373 5.93 34.00 19.92
N SER A 374 5.97 34.73 18.80
CA SER A 374 7.06 35.68 18.49
C SER A 374 7.08 36.86 19.48
N ALA A 375 5.92 37.43 19.80
CA ALA A 375 5.79 38.53 20.76
C ALA A 375 6.22 38.14 22.19
N LEU A 376 6.08 36.86 22.55
CA LEU A 376 6.56 36.29 23.81
C LEU A 376 8.08 36.02 23.81
N GLY A 377 8.81 36.39 22.77
CA GLY A 377 10.26 36.25 22.69
C GLY A 377 10.74 34.83 22.35
N GLN A 378 9.87 33.97 21.82
CA GLN A 378 10.25 32.62 21.44
C GLN A 378 11.23 32.64 20.26
N SER A 379 12.32 31.85 20.34
CA SER A 379 13.31 31.84 19.26
C SER A 379 12.72 31.36 17.92
N PRO A 380 13.16 31.93 16.77
CA PRO A 380 12.67 31.56 15.44
C PRO A 380 12.73 30.06 15.15
N LEU A 381 13.82 29.40 15.53
CA LEU A 381 14.00 27.96 15.32
C LEU A 381 12.96 27.16 16.11
N LEU A 382 12.69 27.56 17.36
CA LEU A 382 11.69 26.91 18.20
C LEU A 382 10.27 27.16 17.66
N ILE A 383 9.99 28.35 17.12
CA ILE A 383 8.72 28.64 16.44
C ILE A 383 8.55 27.73 15.21
N ILE A 384 9.59 27.61 14.38
CA ILE A 384 9.57 26.78 13.18
C ILE A 384 9.30 25.32 13.53
N VAL A 385 10.08 24.73 14.43
CA VAL A 385 9.99 23.29 14.74
C VAL A 385 8.72 22.94 15.51
N LYS A 386 8.30 23.79 16.47
CA LYS A 386 7.18 23.48 17.36
C LYS A 386 5.82 23.85 16.78
N HIS A 387 5.75 24.91 15.98
CA HIS A 387 4.48 25.47 15.52
C HIS A 387 4.35 25.46 14.00
N VAL A 388 5.33 25.96 13.24
CA VAL A 388 5.16 26.13 11.80
C VAL A 388 5.22 24.79 11.06
N LEU A 389 6.31 24.03 11.22
CA LEU A 389 6.52 22.77 10.52
C LEU A 389 5.36 21.79 10.75
N PRO A 390 4.92 21.46 11.98
CA PRO A 390 3.82 20.51 12.18
C PRO A 390 2.53 20.92 11.47
N ASN A 391 2.24 22.22 11.37
CA ASN A 391 1.04 22.75 10.72
C ASN A 391 1.18 22.90 9.20
N SER A 392 2.39 22.85 8.65
CA SER A 392 2.66 22.91 7.20
C SER A 392 2.87 21.53 6.54
N MET A 393 2.79 20.44 7.30
CA MET A 393 3.14 19.09 6.83
C MET A 393 2.07 18.37 6.00
N ALA A 394 0.80 18.76 6.11
CA ALA A 394 -0.29 18.04 5.42
C ALA A 394 -0.09 17.99 3.89
N PRO A 395 0.21 19.10 3.17
CA PRO A 395 0.50 19.06 1.74
C PRO A 395 1.76 18.25 1.40
N MET A 396 2.75 18.23 2.29
CA MET A 396 3.97 17.45 2.11
C MET A 396 3.70 15.95 2.18
N ILE A 397 2.88 15.51 3.15
CA ILE A 397 2.50 14.11 3.32
C ILE A 397 1.71 13.61 2.11
N VAL A 398 0.71 14.38 1.65
CA VAL A 398 -0.08 14.04 0.46
C VAL A 398 0.81 13.98 -0.79
N ARG A 399 1.73 14.93 -0.96
CA ARG A 399 2.68 14.92 -2.08
C ARG A 399 3.60 13.69 -2.05
N SER A 400 4.00 13.26 -0.85
CA SER A 400 4.90 12.12 -0.65
C SER A 400 4.30 10.83 -1.21
N THR A 401 3.02 10.57 -0.98
CA THR A 401 2.39 9.35 -1.51
C THR A 401 2.42 9.33 -3.03
N LEU A 402 2.08 10.43 -3.69
CA LEU A 402 2.14 10.54 -5.16
C LEU A 402 3.58 10.39 -5.68
N THR A 403 4.54 10.96 -4.96
CA THR A 403 5.96 10.93 -5.36
C THR A 403 6.51 9.50 -5.34
N ILE A 404 6.16 8.68 -4.34
CA ILE A 404 6.58 7.28 -4.27
C ILE A 404 6.18 6.54 -5.56
N GLY A 405 4.93 6.71 -6.01
CA GLY A 405 4.46 6.12 -7.27
C GLY A 405 5.30 6.57 -8.47
N THR A 406 5.51 7.88 -8.61
CA THR A 406 6.33 8.42 -9.71
C THR A 406 7.79 7.95 -9.65
N ALA A 407 8.39 7.83 -8.46
CA ALA A 407 9.76 7.37 -8.28
C ALA A 407 9.93 5.91 -8.70
N VAL A 408 8.95 5.04 -8.41
CA VAL A 408 8.96 3.65 -8.86
C VAL A 408 8.78 3.54 -10.37
N ILE A 409 7.92 4.36 -10.98
CA ILE A 409 7.80 4.44 -12.44
C ILE A 409 9.13 4.87 -13.05
N SER A 410 9.72 5.97 -12.59
CA SER A 410 11.01 6.47 -13.08
C SER A 410 12.13 5.44 -12.93
N THR A 411 12.20 4.76 -11.80
CA THR A 411 13.13 3.65 -11.56
C THR A 411 12.93 2.54 -12.59
N SER A 412 11.68 2.11 -12.78
CA SER A 412 11.35 1.05 -13.73
C SER A 412 11.67 1.46 -15.16
N SER A 413 11.44 2.72 -15.54
CA SER A 413 11.78 3.28 -16.84
C SER A 413 13.30 3.34 -17.06
N LEU A 414 14.09 3.75 -16.07
CA LEU A 414 15.55 3.75 -16.18
C LEU A 414 16.11 2.33 -16.29
N SER A 415 15.63 1.39 -15.45
CA SER A 415 15.98 -0.02 -15.57
C SER A 415 15.61 -0.59 -16.93
N PHE A 416 14.45 -0.21 -17.48
CA PHE A 416 14.01 -0.61 -18.81
C PHE A 416 14.97 -0.13 -19.92
N LEU A 417 15.49 1.10 -19.78
CA LEU A 417 16.52 1.65 -20.68
C LEU A 417 17.92 1.06 -20.44
N GLY A 418 18.11 0.20 -19.44
CA GLY A 418 19.41 -0.37 -19.09
C GLY A 418 20.29 0.55 -18.24
N LEU A 419 19.74 1.66 -17.75
CA LEU A 419 20.40 2.68 -16.92
C LEU A 419 19.93 2.63 -15.47
N GLY A 420 19.38 1.49 -15.03
CA GLY A 420 18.81 1.33 -13.69
C GLY A 420 19.67 0.45 -12.79
N VAL A 421 19.02 -0.48 -12.10
CA VAL A 421 19.69 -1.40 -11.18
C VAL A 421 20.37 -2.54 -11.98
N ALA A 422 21.46 -3.10 -11.46
CA ALA A 422 22.16 -4.22 -12.10
C ALA A 422 21.21 -5.38 -12.46
N SER A 423 21.39 -5.98 -13.63
CA SER A 423 20.43 -6.91 -14.27
C SER A 423 20.14 -8.21 -13.50
N HIS A 424 21.09 -8.65 -12.66
CA HIS A 424 20.92 -9.84 -11.82
C HIS A 424 20.00 -9.58 -10.62
N ILE A 425 19.91 -8.31 -10.17
CA ILE A 425 19.07 -7.94 -9.03
C ILE A 425 17.60 -8.04 -9.46
N PRO A 426 16.75 -8.73 -8.67
CA PRO A 426 15.32 -8.78 -8.93
C PRO A 426 14.73 -7.39 -8.67
N GLU A 427 14.48 -6.64 -9.73
CA GLU A 427 13.84 -5.32 -9.73
C GLU A 427 12.78 -5.32 -10.84
N TRP A 428 11.61 -4.73 -10.59
CA TRP A 428 10.45 -4.86 -11.48
C TRP A 428 10.69 -4.28 -12.88
N GLY A 429 11.43 -3.17 -13.01
CA GLY A 429 11.83 -2.64 -14.31
C GLY A 429 12.76 -3.59 -15.08
N ASN A 430 13.71 -4.23 -14.41
CA ASN A 430 14.57 -5.26 -15.02
C ASN A 430 13.78 -6.49 -15.48
N ILE A 431 12.81 -6.95 -14.68
CA ILE A 431 11.92 -8.06 -15.05
C ILE A 431 11.10 -7.67 -16.28
N LEU A 432 10.54 -6.46 -16.29
CA LEU A 432 9.76 -5.92 -17.40
C LEU A 432 10.58 -5.82 -18.69
N ARG A 433 11.82 -5.32 -18.61
CA ARG A 433 12.75 -5.21 -19.73
C ARG A 433 13.05 -6.57 -20.37
N ASN A 434 13.35 -7.57 -19.55
CA ASN A 434 13.62 -8.91 -20.06
C ASN A 434 12.37 -9.53 -20.66
N GLY A 435 11.21 -9.35 -20.01
CA GLY A 435 9.93 -9.86 -20.50
C GLY A 435 9.44 -9.18 -21.78
N SER A 436 9.76 -7.91 -22.00
CA SER A 436 9.27 -7.16 -23.18
C SER A 436 9.82 -7.69 -24.50
N GLN A 437 10.95 -8.40 -24.47
CA GLN A 437 11.51 -9.09 -25.63
C GLN A 437 10.68 -10.31 -26.06
N TYR A 438 9.75 -10.77 -25.22
CA TYR A 438 8.96 -11.98 -25.44
C TYR A 438 7.46 -11.70 -25.51
N LEU A 439 7.03 -10.47 -25.83
CA LEU A 439 5.59 -10.13 -25.85
C LEU A 439 4.77 -11.00 -26.82
N GLU A 440 5.36 -11.39 -27.95
CA GLU A 440 4.67 -12.21 -28.96
C GLU A 440 4.54 -13.69 -28.54
N THR A 441 5.47 -14.20 -27.72
CA THR A 441 5.54 -15.63 -27.39
C THR A 441 5.12 -15.93 -25.95
N HIS A 442 5.60 -15.12 -25.00
CA HIS A 442 5.43 -15.27 -23.55
C HIS A 442 5.10 -13.92 -22.90
N SER A 443 4.01 -13.27 -23.35
CA SER A 443 3.59 -11.95 -22.86
C SER A 443 3.48 -11.82 -21.33
N HIS A 444 3.14 -12.91 -20.64
CA HIS A 444 3.03 -12.97 -19.20
C HIS A 444 4.32 -12.56 -18.45
N LEU A 445 5.50 -12.78 -19.04
CA LEU A 445 6.78 -12.40 -18.43
C LEU A 445 6.87 -10.89 -18.16
N ALA A 446 6.34 -10.07 -19.08
CA ALA A 446 6.28 -8.61 -18.94
C ALA A 446 5.05 -8.15 -18.15
N ILE A 447 3.89 -8.79 -18.39
CA ILE A 447 2.61 -8.35 -17.82
C ILE A 447 2.63 -8.40 -16.28
N TYR A 448 3.18 -9.44 -15.66
CA TYR A 448 3.13 -9.57 -14.20
C TYR A 448 3.95 -8.50 -13.47
N SER A 449 5.15 -8.16 -13.94
CA SER A 449 5.93 -7.06 -13.36
C SER A 449 5.31 -5.70 -13.65
N GLY A 450 4.74 -5.51 -14.86
CA GLY A 450 3.98 -4.30 -15.19
C GLY A 450 2.77 -4.10 -14.27
N LEU A 451 2.00 -5.15 -14.00
CA LEU A 451 0.89 -5.13 -13.06
C LEU A 451 1.33 -4.80 -11.63
N ALA A 452 2.47 -5.34 -11.18
CA ALA A 452 3.03 -5.00 -9.86
C ALA A 452 3.34 -3.50 -9.74
N ILE A 453 3.96 -2.91 -10.77
CA ILE A 453 4.22 -1.46 -10.84
C ILE A 453 2.91 -0.67 -10.81
N ILE A 454 1.95 -1.00 -11.67
CA ILE A 454 0.65 -0.31 -11.77
C ILE A 454 -0.10 -0.37 -10.44
N LEU A 455 -0.19 -1.56 -9.82
CA LEU A 455 -0.88 -1.74 -8.55
C LEU A 455 -0.23 -0.92 -7.44
N LEU A 456 1.11 -0.89 -7.36
CA LEU A 456 1.80 -0.09 -6.35
C LEU A 456 1.51 1.41 -6.53
N VAL A 457 1.63 1.92 -7.75
CA VAL A 457 1.40 3.34 -8.07
C VAL A 457 -0.04 3.73 -7.75
N LEU A 458 -1.00 2.93 -8.22
CA LEU A 458 -2.42 3.16 -7.98
C LEU A 458 -2.74 3.15 -6.48
N SER A 459 -2.12 2.25 -5.73
CA SER A 459 -2.32 2.13 -4.29
C SER A 459 -1.86 3.37 -3.53
N PHE A 460 -0.70 3.93 -3.90
CA PHE A 460 -0.20 5.17 -3.32
C PHE A 460 -1.00 6.40 -3.77
N ASN A 461 -1.50 6.42 -5.00
CA ASN A 461 -2.40 7.47 -5.48
C ASN A 461 -3.71 7.49 -4.68
N PHE A 462 -4.37 6.34 -4.54
CA PHE A 462 -5.61 6.22 -3.76
C PHE A 462 -5.41 6.57 -2.29
N LEU A 463 -4.27 6.18 -1.69
CA LEU A 463 -3.93 6.59 -0.34
C LEU A 463 -3.73 8.12 -0.25
N GLY A 464 -3.07 8.72 -1.24
CA GLY A 464 -2.85 10.17 -1.33
C GLY A 464 -4.16 10.96 -1.39
N ASP A 465 -5.10 10.53 -2.24
CA ASP A 465 -6.42 11.13 -2.34
C ASP A 465 -7.18 11.02 -1.01
N GLY A 466 -7.15 9.84 -0.37
CA GLY A 466 -7.76 9.63 0.94
C GLY A 466 -7.14 10.50 2.05
N LEU A 467 -5.82 10.69 2.04
CA LEU A 467 -5.13 11.57 2.98
C LEU A 467 -5.44 13.05 2.71
N ARG A 468 -5.52 13.45 1.44
CA ARG A 468 -5.93 14.80 1.03
C ARG A 468 -7.32 15.14 1.54
N ASP A 469 -8.29 14.25 1.31
CA ASP A 469 -9.66 14.40 1.80
C ASP A 469 -9.70 14.44 3.33
N ALA A 470 -8.86 13.65 4.00
CA ALA A 470 -8.81 13.60 5.45
C ALA A 470 -8.22 14.88 6.08
N PHE A 471 -7.23 15.49 5.42
CA PHE A 471 -6.61 16.75 5.85
C PHE A 471 -7.41 17.99 5.46
N ASP A 472 -8.39 17.91 4.56
CA ASP A 472 -9.23 19.05 4.20
C ASP A 472 -10.17 19.46 5.37
N PRO A 473 -10.05 20.69 5.90
CA PRO A 473 -10.91 21.19 6.96
C PRO A 473 -12.34 21.52 6.50
N LYS A 474 -12.62 21.67 5.20
CA LYS A 474 -13.98 21.95 4.70
C LYS A 474 -14.90 20.74 4.72
N LEU A 475 -14.33 19.53 4.80
CA LEU A 475 -15.06 18.26 4.86
C LEU A 475 -15.36 17.79 6.31
N SER A 476 -15.07 18.62 7.33
CA SER A 476 -15.24 18.28 8.75
C SER A 476 -16.63 18.57 9.29
#